data_AF-A0A2E9GU48-F1
#
_entry.id   AF-A0A2E9GU48-F1
#
_cell.length_a   1.000
_cell.length_b   1.000
_cell.length_c   1.000
_cell.angle_alpha   90.00
_cell.angle_beta   90.00
_cell.angle_gamma   90.00
#
_symmetry.space_group_name_H-M   'P 1'
#
loop_
_entity.id
_entity.type
_entity.pdbx_description
1 polymer ?
#
loop_
_entity_poly.entity_id
_entity_poly.type
_entity_poly.pdbx_seq_one_letter_code
_entity_poly.pdbx_strand_id
1 'polypeptide(L)'
;MDDGDSRDEPEPRPESAVDSVLLEYVRDPALWPVLAVLVLVAATLGACVLLLAIVDRNLFAMAALALLVGMSAHAVGRNLRRWRSGVAPRVVAALWGASAALAAGIHALGVF
;
A
#
# COMPACT_ATOMS: atom_id res chain seq x y z
N MET A 1 27.20 26.82 -39.14
CA MET A 1 26.08 27.54 -38.51
C MET A 1 25.42 26.50 -37.64
N ASP A 2 25.55 26.72 -36.34
CA ASP A 2 25.39 25.78 -35.22
C ASP A 2 23.91 25.60 -34.84
N ASP A 3 23.52 24.35 -34.65
CA ASP A 3 22.63 23.79 -33.64
C ASP A 3 21.34 24.53 -33.26
N GLY A 4 20.29 24.28 -34.04
CA GLY A 4 18.90 24.37 -33.57
C GLY A 4 18.43 23.06 -32.95
N ASP A 5 19.19 22.52 -31.98
CA ASP A 5 18.74 21.44 -31.08
C ASP A 5 17.60 22.00 -30.22
N SER A 6 16.39 21.95 -30.78
CA SER A 6 15.15 22.17 -30.05
C SER A 6 15.01 21.00 -29.09
N ARG A 7 15.75 21.09 -27.98
CA ARG A 7 15.60 20.19 -26.84
C ARG A 7 14.13 20.24 -26.47
N ASP A 8 13.42 19.19 -26.83
CA ASP A 8 12.22 18.77 -26.14
C ASP A 8 12.61 18.66 -24.66
N GLU A 9 12.48 19.75 -23.92
CA GLU A 9 12.54 19.71 -22.48
C GLU A 9 11.44 18.72 -22.08
N PRO A 10 11.78 17.55 -21.50
CA PRO A 10 10.78 16.58 -21.15
C PRO A 10 9.89 17.26 -20.11
N GLU A 11 8.66 17.62 -20.51
CA GLU A 11 7.64 18.14 -19.61
C GLU A 11 7.69 17.31 -18.33
N PRO A 12 7.86 17.93 -17.15
CA PRO A 12 7.86 17.20 -15.89
C PRO A 12 6.51 16.51 -15.77
N ARG A 13 6.49 15.21 -16.11
CA ARG A 13 5.29 14.39 -16.00
C ARG A 13 4.80 14.50 -14.57
N PRO A 14 3.49 14.72 -14.36
CA PRO A 14 2.94 14.79 -13.01
C PRO A 14 3.36 13.52 -12.29
N GLU A 15 4.20 13.72 -11.28
CA GLU A 15 4.46 12.75 -10.22
C GLU A 15 3.10 12.20 -9.82
N SER A 16 2.96 10.88 -9.67
CA SER A 16 1.64 10.29 -9.49
C SER A 16 0.93 11.00 -8.32
N ALA A 17 -0.32 11.44 -8.49
CA ALA A 17 -1.01 12.26 -7.47
C ALA A 17 -0.98 11.63 -6.07
N VAL A 18 -0.81 10.31 -5.99
CA VAL A 18 -0.64 9.57 -4.74
C VAL A 18 0.75 9.75 -4.14
N ASP A 19 1.82 9.76 -4.94
CA ASP A 19 3.17 10.09 -4.45
C ASP A 19 3.20 11.53 -3.94
N SER A 20 2.51 12.47 -4.60
CA SER A 20 2.38 13.87 -4.14
C SER A 20 1.62 13.97 -2.81
N VAL A 21 0.50 13.27 -2.67
CA VAL A 21 -0.29 13.24 -1.42
C VAL A 21 0.49 12.56 -0.28
N LEU A 22 1.18 11.44 -0.55
CA LEU A 22 2.05 10.80 0.44
C LEU A 22 3.22 11.71 0.83
N LEU A 23 3.81 12.43 -0.13
CA LEU A 23 4.86 13.41 0.16
C LEU A 23 4.34 14.53 1.07
N GLU A 24 3.14 15.04 0.82
CA GLU A 24 2.48 16.07 1.65
C GLU A 24 2.32 15.57 3.10
N TYR A 25 1.83 14.35 3.28
CA TYR A 25 1.63 13.72 4.60
C TYR A 25 2.94 13.45 5.35
N VAL A 26 4.01 13.11 4.62
CA VAL A 26 5.33 12.89 5.22
C VAL A 26 6.03 14.21 5.53
N ARG A 27 5.80 15.25 4.72
CA ARG A 27 6.42 16.58 4.85
C ARG A 27 5.81 17.40 5.98
N ASP A 28 4.53 17.20 6.31
CA ASP A 28 3.87 17.88 7.42
C ASP A 28 3.79 16.98 8.68
N PRO A 29 4.56 17.28 9.74
CA PRO A 29 4.58 16.46 10.96
C PRO A 29 3.24 16.42 11.71
N ALA A 30 2.31 17.35 11.44
CA ALA A 30 0.97 17.32 12.00
C ALA A 30 0.10 16.17 11.43
N LEU A 31 0.44 15.64 10.24
CA LEU A 31 -0.31 14.60 9.54
C LEU A 31 0.18 13.17 9.85
N TRP A 32 1.36 13.03 10.45
CA TRP A 32 1.91 11.76 10.92
C TRP A 32 0.99 10.95 11.83
N PRO A 33 0.33 11.53 12.86
CA PRO A 33 -0.57 10.75 13.72
C PRO A 33 -1.78 10.21 12.94
N VAL A 34 -2.31 10.98 11.98
CA VAL A 34 -3.40 10.51 11.11
C VAL A 34 -2.92 9.36 10.25
N LEU A 35 -1.73 9.48 9.64
CA LEU A 35 -1.12 8.42 8.85
C LEU A 35 -0.89 7.15 9.68
N ALA A 36 -0.40 7.29 10.91
CA ALA A 36 -0.17 6.18 11.83
C ALA A 36 -1.48 5.46 12.19
N VAL A 37 -2.55 6.21 12.49
CA VAL A 37 -3.88 5.63 12.75
C VAL A 37 -4.41 4.92 11.52
N LEU A 38 -4.24 5.50 10.33
CA LEU A 38 -4.74 4.92 9.08
C LEU A 38 -4.01 3.62 8.73
N VAL A 39 -2.69 3.57 8.93
CA VAL A 39 -1.88 2.35 8.80
C VAL A 39 -2.31 1.31 9.85
N LEU A 40 -2.51 1.73 11.10
CA LEU A 40 -2.91 0.82 12.18
C LEU A 40 -4.28 0.20 11.89
N VAL A 41 -5.28 1.00 11.51
CA VAL A 41 -6.63 0.52 11.15
C VAL A 41 -6.55 -0.45 9.98
N ALA A 42 -5.83 -0.10 8.92
CA ALA A 42 -5.67 -0.97 7.76
C ALA A 42 -4.95 -2.28 8.13
N ALA A 43 -3.95 -2.22 9.01
CA ALA A 43 -3.23 -3.40 9.48
C ALA A 43 -4.09 -4.30 10.37
N THR A 44 -4.89 -3.72 11.27
CA THR A 44 -5.85 -4.47 12.11
C THR A 44 -6.93 -5.14 11.26
N LEU A 45 -7.50 -4.43 10.27
CA LEU A 45 -8.46 -5.02 9.35
C LEU A 45 -7.84 -6.19 8.55
N GLY A 46 -6.63 -6.00 8.02
CA GLY A 46 -5.88 -7.06 7.35
C GLY A 46 -5.66 -8.27 8.26
N ALA A 47 -5.26 -8.04 9.51
CA ALA A 47 -5.04 -9.09 10.50
C ALA A 47 -6.33 -9.86 10.84
N CYS A 48 -7.45 -9.16 11.05
CA CYS A 48 -8.75 -9.79 11.31
C CYS A 48 -9.18 -10.69 10.14
N VAL A 49 -9.04 -10.23 8.90
CA VAL A 49 -9.38 -11.04 7.72
C VAL A 49 -8.44 -12.24 7.60
N LEU A 50 -7.14 -12.07 7.89
CA LEU A 50 -6.18 -13.17 7.91
C LEU A 50 -6.56 -14.24 8.93
N LEU A 51 -6.89 -13.83 10.16
CA LEU A 51 -7.28 -14.73 11.23
C LEU A 51 -8.57 -15.47 10.88
N LEU A 52 -9.61 -14.78 10.43
CA LEU A 52 -10.85 -15.43 9.98
C LEU A 52 -10.63 -16.40 8.81
N ALA A 53 -9.74 -16.05 7.88
CA ALA A 53 -9.48 -16.89 6.71
C ALA A 53 -8.66 -18.14 7.09
N ILE A 54 -7.62 -17.99 7.91
CA ILE A 54 -6.63 -19.04 8.19
C ILE A 54 -7.01 -19.89 9.40
N VAL A 55 -7.42 -19.25 10.50
CA VAL A 55 -7.74 -19.91 11.78
C VAL A 55 -9.12 -20.54 11.69
N ASP A 56 -10.14 -19.73 11.37
CA ASP A 56 -11.54 -20.22 11.29
C ASP A 56 -11.83 -20.99 10.00
N ARG A 57 -10.86 -21.06 9.06
CA ARG A 57 -11.00 -21.66 7.72
C ARG A 57 -12.27 -21.22 6.99
N ASN A 58 -12.69 -19.98 7.20
CA ASN A 58 -13.94 -19.49 6.63
C ASN A 58 -13.76 -19.22 5.13
N LEU A 59 -14.50 -19.98 4.30
CA LEU A 59 -14.48 -19.86 2.84
C LEU A 59 -14.83 -18.46 2.33
N PHE A 60 -15.74 -17.76 3.00
CA PHE A 60 -16.09 -16.38 2.63
C PHE A 60 -14.95 -15.40 2.94
N ALA A 61 -14.27 -15.59 4.08
CA ALA A 61 -13.12 -14.75 4.44
C ALA A 61 -11.93 -15.01 3.51
N MET A 62 -11.70 -16.27 3.12
CA MET A 62 -10.72 -16.64 2.10
C MET A 62 -11.02 -15.96 0.74
N ALA A 63 -12.28 -15.96 0.31
CA ALA A 63 -12.69 -15.30 -0.93
C ALA A 63 -12.51 -13.78 -0.85
N ALA A 64 -12.89 -13.16 0.27
CA ALA A 64 -12.69 -11.72 0.50
C ALA A 64 -11.21 -11.36 0.54
N LEU A 65 -10.38 -12.17 1.19
CA LEU A 65 -8.93 -12.02 1.22
C LEU A 65 -8.33 -12.12 -0.19
N ALA A 66 -8.71 -13.14 -0.96
CA ALA A 66 -8.26 -13.32 -2.34
C ALA A 66 -8.67 -12.14 -3.22
N LEU A 67 -9.89 -11.63 -3.06
CA LEU A 67 -10.37 -10.44 -3.78
C LEU A 67 -9.57 -9.19 -3.40
N LEU A 68 -9.30 -9.00 -2.11
CA LEU A 68 -8.56 -7.86 -1.59
C LEU A 68 -7.10 -7.87 -2.05
N VAL A 69 -6.44 -9.03 -1.99
CA VAL A 69 -5.09 -9.24 -2.53
C VAL A 69 -5.09 -9.03 -4.05
N GLY A 70 -6.08 -9.57 -4.75
CA GLY A 70 -6.23 -9.43 -6.19
C GLY A 70 -6.43 -7.97 -6.63
N MET A 71 -7.28 -7.21 -5.94
CA MET A 71 -7.45 -5.78 -6.18
C MET A 71 -6.20 -4.99 -5.85
N SER A 72 -5.50 -5.32 -4.77
CA SER A 72 -4.23 -4.69 -4.40
C SER A 72 -3.18 -4.92 -5.48
N ALA A 73 -3.02 -6.17 -5.94
CA ALA A 73 -2.10 -6.54 -7.00
C ALA A 73 -2.50 -5.92 -8.35
N HIS A 74 -3.80 -5.84 -8.65
CA HIS A 74 -4.29 -5.19 -9.86
C HIS A 74 -4.03 -3.69 -9.84
N ALA A 75 -4.27 -3.02 -8.71
CA ALA A 75 -3.98 -1.60 -8.54
C ALA A 75 -2.47 -1.33 -8.68
N VAL A 76 -1.63 -2.14 -8.02
CA VAL A 76 -0.17 -2.06 -8.12
C VAL A 76 0.29 -2.33 -9.56
N GLY A 77 -0.19 -3.39 -10.22
CA GLY A 77 0.19 -3.77 -11.58
C GLY A 77 -0.24 -2.75 -12.64
N ARG A 78 -1.47 -2.22 -12.53
CA ARG A 78 -2.00 -1.18 -13.42
C ARG A 78 -1.21 0.12 -13.28
N ASN A 79 -0.75 0.42 -12.07
CA ASN A 79 0.07 1.59 -11.80
C ASN A 79 1.57 1.35 -11.97
N LEU A 80 2.06 0.12 -12.01
CA LEU A 80 3.50 -0.20 -12.14
C LEU A 80 4.11 0.39 -13.42
N ARG A 81 3.32 0.43 -14.52
CA ARG A 81 3.72 1.07 -15.78
C ARG A 81 3.76 2.61 -15.72
N ARG A 82 2.96 3.22 -14.83
CA ARG A 82 2.94 4.68 -14.60
C ARG A 82 3.93 5.13 -13.52
N TRP A 83 4.27 4.26 -12.56
CA TRP A 83 5.00 4.56 -11.34
C TRP A 83 6.39 3.94 -11.39
N ARG A 84 7.16 4.32 -12.42
CA ARG A 84 8.49 3.77 -12.72
C ARG A 84 9.52 4.00 -11.58
N SER A 85 9.16 4.84 -10.60
CA SER A 85 9.79 5.10 -9.30
C SER A 85 8.70 5.66 -8.37
N GLY A 86 8.43 5.23 -7.14
CA GLY A 86 9.07 4.24 -6.30
C GLY A 86 8.70 4.39 -4.83
N VAL A 87 7.41 4.40 -4.43
CA VAL A 87 7.01 4.34 -2.99
C VAL A 87 5.77 3.47 -2.76
N ALA A 88 4.71 3.60 -3.56
CA ALA A 88 3.47 2.82 -3.38
C ALA A 88 3.62 1.29 -3.28
N PRO A 89 4.36 0.58 -4.15
CA PRO A 89 4.47 -0.87 -4.00
C PRO A 89 5.15 -1.26 -2.68
N ARG A 90 6.07 -0.42 -2.17
CA ARG A 90 6.67 -0.62 -0.84
C ARG A 90 5.68 -0.37 0.28
N VAL A 91 4.82 0.64 0.18
CA VAL A 91 3.78 0.92 1.18
C VAL A 91 2.76 -0.21 1.24
N VAL A 92 2.31 -0.73 0.09
CA VAL A 92 1.39 -1.87 0.03
C VAL A 92 2.05 -3.11 0.63
N ALA A 93 3.32 -3.39 0.28
CA ALA A 93 4.06 -4.52 0.85
C ALA A 93 4.27 -4.37 2.37
N ALA A 94 4.63 -3.17 2.85
CA ALA A 94 4.80 -2.88 4.26
C ALA A 94 3.49 -3.02 5.03
N LEU A 95 2.37 -2.58 4.46
CA LEU A 95 1.05 -2.74 5.04
C LEU A 95 0.68 -4.21 5.20
N TRP A 96 0.84 -5.03 4.14
CA TRP A 96 0.60 -6.47 4.23
C TRP A 96 1.54 -7.17 5.22
N GLY A 97 2.81 -6.77 5.26
CA GLY A 97 3.78 -7.26 6.25
C GLY A 97 3.36 -6.92 7.68
N ALA A 98 2.92 -5.69 7.93
CA ALA A 98 2.42 -5.26 9.23
C ALA A 98 1.15 -6.02 9.65
N SER A 99 0.20 -6.21 8.72
CA SER A 99 -1.00 -7.04 8.95
C SER A 99 -0.64 -8.48 9.32
N ALA A 100 0.29 -9.10 8.59
CA ALA A 100 0.74 -10.46 8.85
C ALA A 100 1.47 -10.58 10.21
N ALA A 101 2.33 -9.62 10.54
CA ALA A 101 3.01 -9.57 11.82
C ALA A 101 2.03 -9.40 13.00
N LEU A 102 1.03 -8.54 12.85
CA LEU A 102 -0.05 -8.37 13.81
C LEU A 102 -0.86 -9.65 13.99
N ALA A 103 -1.28 -10.29 12.90
CA ALA A 103 -2.02 -11.56 12.95
C ALA A 103 -1.21 -12.65 13.66
N ALA A 104 0.08 -12.78 13.32
CA ALA A 104 0.98 -13.74 13.96
C ALA A 104 1.17 -13.43 15.45
N GLY A 105 1.31 -12.15 15.83
CA GLY A 105 1.40 -11.73 17.23
C GLY A 105 0.14 -12.04 18.04
N ILE A 106 -1.04 -11.75 17.49
CA ILE A 106 -2.33 -12.04 18.12
C ILE A 106 -2.51 -13.56 18.34
N HIS A 107 -2.17 -14.36 17.33
CA HIS A 107 -2.20 -15.82 17.42
C HIS A 107 -1.17 -16.34 18.44
N ALA A 108 0.05 -15.79 18.48
CA ALA A 108 1.08 -16.19 19.44
C ALA A 108 0.71 -15.87 20.90
N LEU A 109 -0.14 -14.86 21.12
CA LEU A 109 -0.67 -14.51 22.44
C LEU A 109 -1.85 -15.42 22.87
N GLY A 110 -2.29 -16.34 22.03
CA GLY A 110 -3.41 -17.26 22.33
C GLY A 110 -4.77 -16.58 22.42
N VAL A 111 -4.91 -15.41 21.79
CA VAL A 111 -6.19 -14.67 21.72
C VAL A 111 -7.14 -15.28 20.68
N PHE A 112 -6.59 -16.03 19.72
CA PHE A 112 -7.25 -16.82 18.69
C PHE A 112 -6.55 -18.18 18.59
#